data_AF-A0A1Z8VFS0-F1
#
_entry.id   AF-A0A1Z8VFS0-F1
#
_cell.length_a   1.000
_cell.length_b   1.000
_cell.length_c   1.000
_cell.angle_alpha   90.00
_cell.angle_beta   90.00
_cell.angle_gamma   90.00
#
_symmetry.space_group_name_H-M   'P 1'
#
loop_
_entity.id
_entity.type
_entity.pdbx_description
1 polymer ?
#
loop_
_entity_poly.entity_id
_entity_poly.type
_entity_poly.pdbx_seq_one_letter_code
_entity_poly.pdbx_strand_id
1 'polypeptide(L)'
;MTFLFWLWQPELSLVLFLVISAWHFADDWCAALPRSYQLGVGASVIILPVFFQPVEVITLFGYLGVNWSQAAVANVIFIPGVFACAVMILAILTSLYRKSWVSLEVFSLGALAFLTPPLIFFSVYFCLLHSPRHILNVIEVLKPNIRSLLIYGITFTLLSVVIIVVAVESQTAIQSSTVLTQAIFIGLFCLTVPHMFVVNRFRDNLVNRKSAKHS
;
A
#
# COMPACT_ATOMS: atom_id res chain seq x y z
N MET A 1 -15.25 6.78 -13.47
CA MET A 1 -15.44 8.01 -12.67
C MET A 1 -14.18 8.39 -11.88
N THR A 2 -13.54 7.46 -11.17
CA THR A 2 -12.26 7.70 -10.45
C THR A 2 -11.12 8.19 -11.35
N PHE A 3 -10.99 7.63 -12.56
CA PHE A 3 -10.00 8.08 -13.55
C PHE A 3 -10.20 9.53 -13.99
N LEU A 4 -11.44 9.92 -14.33
CA LEU A 4 -11.75 11.29 -14.74
C LEU A 4 -11.54 12.28 -13.59
N PHE A 5 -11.83 11.86 -12.35
CA PHE A 5 -11.56 12.67 -11.16
C PHE A 5 -10.06 12.89 -10.94
N TRP A 6 -9.22 11.87 -11.17
CA TRP A 6 -7.77 12.01 -11.12
C TRP A 6 -7.24 13.03 -12.13
N LEU A 7 -7.72 12.97 -13.38
CA LEU A 7 -7.32 13.92 -14.41
C LEU A 7 -7.72 15.37 -14.08
N TRP A 8 -8.85 15.55 -13.39
CA TRP A 8 -9.33 16.87 -13.00
C TRP A 8 -8.66 17.43 -11.73
N GLN A 9 -8.38 16.57 -10.74
CA GLN A 9 -7.81 16.94 -9.43
C GLN A 9 -6.79 15.89 -8.96
N PRO A 10 -5.58 15.85 -9.55
CA PRO A 10 -4.58 14.81 -9.24
C PRO A 10 -4.07 14.90 -7.80
N GLU A 11 -3.91 16.11 -7.27
CA GLU A 11 -3.42 16.34 -5.90
C GLU A 11 -4.39 15.83 -4.85
N LEU A 12 -5.67 16.21 -4.96
CA LEU A 12 -6.72 15.74 -4.05
C LEU A 12 -6.90 14.22 -4.18
N SER A 13 -6.85 13.69 -5.40
CA SER A 13 -6.97 12.26 -5.63
C SER A 13 -5.82 11.47 -4.99
N LEU A 14 -4.60 11.99 -5.08
CA LEU A 14 -3.43 11.41 -4.39
C LEU A 14 -3.58 11.47 -2.88
N VAL A 15 -3.98 12.61 -2.30
CA VAL A 15 -4.19 12.70 -0.85
C VAL A 15 -5.25 11.70 -0.38
N LEU A 16 -6.38 11.61 -1.07
CA LEU A 16 -7.44 10.64 -0.76
C LEU A 16 -6.92 9.20 -0.89
N PHE A 17 -6.13 8.91 -1.93
CA PHE A 17 -5.51 7.60 -2.10
C PHE A 17 -4.66 7.22 -0.89
N LEU A 18 -3.77 8.12 -0.47
CA LEU A 18 -2.85 7.87 0.63
C LEU A 18 -3.58 7.70 1.96
N VAL A 19 -4.64 8.49 2.20
CA VAL A 19 -5.48 8.35 3.41
C VAL A 19 -6.20 7.00 3.45
N ILE A 20 -6.83 6.59 2.34
CA ILE A 20 -7.51 5.30 2.25
C ILE A 20 -6.49 4.16 2.42
N SER A 21 -5.32 4.28 1.78
CA SER A 21 -4.25 3.29 1.87
C SER A 21 -3.72 3.15 3.30
N ALA A 22 -3.49 4.27 4.01
CA ALA A 22 -3.05 4.25 5.41
C ALA A 22 -4.03 3.49 6.31
N TRP A 23 -5.33 3.73 6.13
CA TRP A 23 -6.37 3.03 6.87
C TRP A 23 -6.46 1.54 6.50
N HIS A 24 -6.28 1.20 5.22
CA HIS A 24 -6.26 -0.19 4.78
C HIS A 24 -5.04 -0.97 5.32
N PHE A 25 -3.85 -0.38 5.25
CA PHE A 25 -2.61 -0.98 5.76
C PHE A 25 -2.61 -1.17 7.27
N ALA A 26 -3.37 -0.38 8.01
CA ALA A 26 -3.52 -0.56 9.46
C ALA A 26 -4.03 -1.96 9.83
N ASP A 27 -4.83 -2.59 8.97
CA ASP A 27 -5.39 -3.91 9.21
C ASP A 27 -4.32 -5.03 9.19
N ASP A 28 -3.12 -4.78 8.64
CA ASP A 28 -2.02 -5.75 8.63
C ASP A 28 -1.55 -6.13 10.05
N TRP A 29 -1.77 -5.26 11.04
CA TRP A 29 -1.41 -5.49 12.44
C TRP A 29 -2.62 -5.73 13.36
N CYS A 30 -3.81 -5.99 12.79
CA CYS A 30 -5.05 -6.13 13.56
C CYS A 30 -4.99 -7.21 14.65
N ALA A 31 -4.28 -8.30 14.39
CA ALA A 31 -4.12 -9.43 15.31
C ALA A 31 -3.04 -9.21 16.39
N ALA A 32 -2.28 -8.12 16.34
CA ALA A 32 -1.05 -7.94 17.11
C ALA A 32 -0.98 -6.65 17.92
N LEU A 33 -1.50 -5.55 17.38
CA LEU A 33 -1.46 -4.23 18.01
C LEU A 33 -2.89 -3.75 18.35
N PRO A 34 -3.10 -2.88 19.35
CA PRO A 34 -4.38 -2.19 19.51
C PRO A 34 -4.60 -1.17 18.39
N ARG A 35 -5.86 -0.77 18.17
CA ARG A 35 -6.27 -0.01 16.98
C ARG A 35 -5.52 1.31 16.77
N SER A 36 -5.13 2.01 17.83
CA SER A 36 -4.36 3.26 17.73
C SER A 36 -2.97 3.02 17.11
N TYR A 37 -2.24 2.01 17.57
CA TYR A 37 -0.93 1.66 17.00
C TYR A 37 -1.06 1.06 15.60
N GLN A 38 -2.12 0.30 15.31
CA GLN A 38 -2.39 -0.18 13.94
C GLN A 38 -2.48 0.98 12.93
N LEU A 39 -3.31 1.99 13.24
CA LEU A 39 -3.48 3.16 12.37
C LEU A 39 -2.18 3.94 12.23
N GLY A 40 -1.45 4.10 13.34
CA GLY A 40 -0.17 4.77 13.34
C GLY A 40 0.89 4.06 12.48
N VAL A 41 1.05 2.75 12.63
CA VAL A 41 2.00 1.95 11.84
C VAL A 41 1.57 1.90 10.37
N GLY A 42 0.27 1.69 10.08
CA GLY A 42 -0.27 1.70 8.71
C GLY A 42 -0.06 3.05 8.00
N ALA A 43 -0.24 4.17 8.71
CA ALA A 43 0.09 5.50 8.19
C ALA A 43 1.61 5.67 8.01
N SER A 44 2.42 5.13 8.91
CA SER A 44 3.89 5.23 8.86
C SER A 44 4.48 4.51 7.65
N VAL A 45 3.87 3.43 7.17
CA VAL A 45 4.25 2.76 5.90
C VAL A 45 4.23 3.74 4.73
N ILE A 46 3.31 4.71 4.74
CA ILE A 46 3.23 5.73 3.68
C ILE A 46 4.11 6.93 4.00
N ILE A 47 4.06 7.41 5.24
CA ILE A 47 4.73 8.66 5.65
C ILE A 47 6.26 8.53 5.62
N LEU A 48 6.81 7.40 6.08
CA LEU A 48 8.27 7.25 6.23
C LEU A 48 9.03 7.30 4.89
N PRO A 49 8.59 6.66 3.80
CA PRO A 49 9.22 6.87 2.49
C PRO A 49 9.21 8.33 2.04
N VAL A 50 8.13 9.08 2.29
CA VAL A 50 8.07 10.53 1.96
C VAL A 50 9.03 11.34 2.83
N PHE A 51 9.17 10.95 4.10
CA PHE A 51 10.04 11.62 5.05
C PHE A 51 11.54 11.36 4.80
N PHE A 52 11.92 10.11 4.50
CA PHE A 52 13.32 9.72 4.31
C PHE A 52 13.82 9.86 2.86
N GLN A 53 12.94 9.76 1.86
CA GLN A 53 13.28 9.78 0.43
C GLN A 53 12.43 10.81 -0.33
N PRO A 54 12.42 12.10 0.08
CA PRO A 54 11.49 13.10 -0.46
C PRO A 54 11.72 13.36 -1.95
N VAL A 55 12.96 13.32 -2.44
CA VAL A 55 13.30 13.62 -3.86
C VAL A 55 12.68 12.60 -4.81
N GLU A 56 12.82 11.32 -4.46
CA GLU A 56 12.26 10.21 -5.20
C GLU A 56 10.73 10.27 -5.16
N VAL A 57 10.14 10.56 -4.00
CA VAL A 57 8.67 10.70 -3.88
C VAL A 57 8.15 11.86 -4.72
N ILE A 58 8.81 13.03 -4.72
CA ILE A 58 8.39 14.16 -5.55
C ILE A 58 8.44 13.81 -7.03
N THR A 59 9.45 13.05 -7.45
CA THR A 59 9.56 12.55 -8.83
C THR A 59 8.36 11.66 -9.18
N LEU A 60 7.98 10.75 -8.27
CA LEU A 60 6.78 9.92 -8.42
C LEU A 60 5.48 10.75 -8.44
N PHE A 61 5.38 11.78 -7.61
CA PHE A 61 4.25 12.71 -7.61
C PHE A 61 4.17 13.49 -8.94
N GLY A 62 5.30 13.90 -9.50
CA GLY A 62 5.37 14.51 -10.83
C GLY A 62 4.84 13.57 -11.92
N TYR A 63 5.20 12.28 -11.86
CA TYR A 63 4.60 11.26 -12.73
C TYR A 63 3.10 11.06 -12.48
N LEU A 64 2.56 11.53 -11.37
CA LEU A 64 1.12 11.45 -11.09
C LEU A 64 0.33 12.70 -11.51
N GLY A 65 1.01 13.68 -12.10
CA GLY A 65 0.41 14.98 -12.45
C GLY A 65 0.31 15.93 -11.25
N VAL A 66 1.02 15.65 -10.16
CA VAL A 66 1.07 16.49 -8.96
C VAL A 66 2.30 17.39 -9.02
N ASN A 67 2.08 18.70 -8.94
CA ASN A 67 3.11 19.71 -9.13
C ASN A 67 3.53 20.35 -7.80
N TRP A 68 3.88 19.53 -6.81
CA TRP A 68 4.36 20.01 -5.52
C TRP A 68 5.86 20.33 -5.56
N SER A 69 6.25 21.46 -4.98
CA SER A 69 7.66 21.80 -4.83
C SER A 69 8.32 20.96 -3.73
N GLN A 70 9.62 20.75 -3.83
CA GLN A 70 10.38 20.03 -2.82
C GLN A 70 10.27 20.66 -1.43
N ALA A 71 10.30 22.00 -1.36
CA ALA A 71 10.11 22.73 -0.12
C ALA A 71 8.71 22.52 0.47
N ALA A 72 7.66 22.50 -0.37
CA ALA A 72 6.30 22.24 0.10
C ALA A 72 6.17 20.84 0.71
N VAL A 73 6.67 19.81 0.02
CA VAL A 73 6.64 18.43 0.53
C VAL A 73 7.44 18.30 1.82
N ALA A 74 8.66 18.84 1.88
CA ALA A 74 9.51 18.78 3.06
C ALA A 74 8.84 19.45 4.28
N ASN A 75 8.22 20.62 4.09
CA ASN A 75 7.54 21.34 5.18
C ASN A 75 6.30 20.59 5.68
N VAL A 76 5.49 20.05 4.76
CA VAL A 76 4.27 19.31 5.13
C VAL A 76 4.60 17.99 5.79
N ILE A 77 5.63 17.27 5.33
CA ILE A 77 5.94 15.93 5.82
C ILE A 77 6.76 15.93 7.11
N PHE A 78 7.46 17.02 7.46
CA PHE A 78 8.38 17.00 8.60
C PHE A 78 7.71 16.59 9.91
N ILE A 79 6.62 17.26 10.29
CA ILE A 79 5.88 16.96 11.52
C ILE A 79 5.29 15.54 11.48
N PRO A 80 4.51 15.15 10.44
CA PRO A 80 4.02 13.78 10.29
C PRO A 80 5.12 12.71 10.34
N GLY A 81 6.29 12.99 9.74
CA GLY A 81 7.43 12.08 9.71
C GLY A 81 8.04 11.85 11.08
N VAL A 82 8.22 12.92 11.87
CA VAL A 82 8.66 12.80 13.27
C VAL A 82 7.66 11.99 14.10
N PHE A 83 6.36 12.26 13.93
CA PHE A 83 5.32 11.48 14.59
C PHE A 83 5.30 10.01 14.15
N ALA A 84 5.49 9.73 12.86
CA ALA A 84 5.59 8.37 12.34
C ALA A 84 6.77 7.62 12.96
N CYS A 85 7.95 8.25 13.03
CA CYS A 85 9.11 7.68 13.73
C CYS A 85 8.80 7.37 15.20
N ALA A 86 8.18 8.31 15.93
CA ALA A 86 7.81 8.11 17.33
C ALA A 86 6.80 6.95 17.50
N VAL A 87 5.79 6.88 16.63
CA VAL A 87 4.80 5.80 16.61
C VAL A 87 5.44 4.45 16.34
N MET A 88 6.37 4.37 15.38
CA MET A 88 7.09 3.13 15.07
C MET A 88 7.92 2.66 16.26
N ILE A 89 8.63 3.57 16.94
CA ILE A 89 9.37 3.26 18.17
C ILE A 89 8.42 2.75 19.26
N LEU A 90 7.30 3.45 19.51
CA LEU A 90 6.32 3.02 20.51
C LEU A 90 5.70 1.66 20.16
N ALA A 91 5.39 1.41 18.89
CA ALA A 91 4.88 0.13 18.42
C ALA A 91 5.90 -1.00 18.62
N ILE A 92 7.19 -0.75 18.38
CA ILE A 92 8.28 -1.69 18.67
C ILE A 92 8.30 -1.97 20.18
N LEU A 93 8.43 -0.94 21.02
CA LEU A 93 8.56 -1.09 22.47
C LEU A 93 7.36 -1.82 23.10
N THR A 94 6.14 -1.51 22.66
CA THR A 94 4.92 -2.15 23.15
C THR A 94 4.77 -3.60 22.68
N SER A 95 5.31 -3.94 21.51
CA SER A 95 5.24 -5.30 20.98
C SER A 95 6.34 -6.23 21.49
N LEU A 96 7.47 -5.70 21.99
CA LEU A 96 8.60 -6.51 22.48
C LEU A 96 8.17 -7.56 23.52
N TYR A 97 7.27 -7.17 24.43
CA TYR A 97 6.80 -8.02 25.52
C TYR A 97 5.58 -8.89 25.17
N ARG A 98 4.93 -8.66 24.02
CA ARG A 98 3.71 -9.38 23.62
C ARG A 98 3.96 -10.31 22.44
N LYS A 99 4.54 -9.78 21.37
CA LYS A 99 4.77 -10.47 20.10
C LYS A 99 6.04 -9.89 19.47
N SER A 100 7.20 -10.39 19.89
CA SER A 100 8.52 -9.89 19.46
C SER A 100 8.75 -9.91 17.95
N TRP A 101 8.07 -10.80 17.22
CA TRP A 101 8.10 -10.82 15.75
C TRP A 101 7.53 -9.53 15.13
N VAL A 102 6.54 -8.90 15.77
CA VAL A 102 5.95 -7.62 15.33
C VAL A 102 6.97 -6.51 15.49
N SER A 103 7.74 -6.53 16.59
CA SER A 103 8.81 -5.56 16.83
C SER A 103 9.86 -5.63 15.74
N LEU A 104 10.30 -6.85 15.40
CA LEU A 104 11.25 -7.07 14.31
C LEU A 104 10.69 -6.55 12.99
N GLU A 105 9.43 -6.86 12.68
CA GLU A 105 8.77 -6.43 11.45
C GLU A 105 8.64 -4.91 11.34
N VAL A 106 8.13 -4.24 12.37
CA VAL A 106 7.98 -2.77 12.40
C VAL A 106 9.36 -2.11 12.31
N PHE A 107 10.36 -2.65 13.00
CA PHE A 107 11.75 -2.20 12.86
C PHE A 107 12.28 -2.38 11.43
N SER A 108 12.10 -3.56 10.83
CA SER A 108 12.51 -3.83 9.45
C SER A 108 11.84 -2.90 8.46
N LEU A 109 10.56 -2.56 8.64
CA LEU A 109 9.88 -1.59 7.78
C LEU A 109 10.43 -0.18 7.93
N GLY A 110 10.70 0.27 9.17
CA GLY A 110 11.35 1.56 9.41
C GLY A 110 12.74 1.63 8.77
N ALA A 111 13.54 0.57 8.94
CA ALA A 111 14.86 0.46 8.33
C ALA A 111 14.78 0.42 6.79
N LEU A 112 13.84 -0.32 6.22
CA LEU A 112 13.65 -0.42 4.78
C LEU A 112 13.24 0.93 4.18
N ALA A 113 12.34 1.67 4.84
CA ALA A 113 11.92 3.00 4.40
C ALA A 113 13.07 4.02 4.41
N PHE A 114 13.99 3.88 5.38
CA PHE A 114 15.18 4.70 5.46
C PHE A 114 16.22 4.33 4.39
N LEU A 115 16.46 3.04 4.16
CA LEU A 115 17.58 2.55 3.35
C LEU A 115 17.29 2.41 1.86
N THR A 116 16.02 2.44 1.43
CA THR A 116 15.65 2.12 0.04
C THR A 116 14.75 3.18 -0.59
N PRO A 117 14.84 3.38 -1.93
CA PRO A 117 13.90 4.20 -2.66
C PRO A 117 12.45 3.75 -2.45
N PRO A 118 11.45 4.67 -2.51
CA PRO A 118 10.05 4.37 -2.25
C PRO A 118 9.50 3.19 -3.06
N LEU A 119 9.89 3.07 -4.33
CA LEU A 119 9.45 1.95 -5.18
C LEU A 119 9.89 0.59 -4.64
N ILE A 120 11.12 0.49 -4.15
CA ILE A 120 11.66 -0.75 -3.57
C ILE A 120 10.95 -1.03 -2.24
N PHE A 121 10.85 -0.01 -1.38
CA PHE A 121 10.13 -0.13 -0.11
C PHE A 121 8.71 -0.65 -0.32
N PHE A 122 7.90 0.01 -1.16
CA PHE A 122 6.53 -0.40 -1.39
C PHE A 122 6.46 -1.78 -2.04
N SER A 123 7.33 -2.10 -3.01
CA SER A 123 7.34 -3.43 -3.64
C SER A 123 7.59 -4.55 -2.61
N VAL A 124 8.56 -4.37 -1.74
CA VAL A 124 8.89 -5.35 -0.69
C VAL A 124 7.75 -5.46 0.33
N TYR A 125 7.23 -4.32 0.81
CA TYR A 125 6.09 -4.30 1.72
C TYR A 125 4.86 -4.99 1.12
N PHE A 126 4.49 -4.65 -0.12
CA PHE A 126 3.33 -5.22 -0.79
C PHE A 126 3.48 -6.72 -1.04
N CYS A 127 4.62 -7.16 -1.58
CA CYS A 127 4.81 -8.55 -1.99
C CYS A 127 5.07 -9.50 -0.82
N LEU A 128 5.85 -9.08 0.18
CA LEU A 128 6.30 -9.99 1.24
C LEU A 128 5.48 -9.88 2.52
N LEU A 129 4.75 -8.78 2.72
CA LEU A 129 3.97 -8.56 3.93
C LEU A 129 2.48 -8.47 3.65
N HIS A 130 2.07 -7.46 2.89
CA HIS A 130 0.67 -7.10 2.73
C HIS A 130 -0.12 -8.14 1.93
N SER A 131 0.37 -8.49 0.73
CA SER A 131 -0.31 -9.46 -0.14
C SER A 131 -0.44 -10.85 0.49
N PRO A 132 0.61 -11.45 1.11
CA PRO A 132 0.48 -12.73 1.80
C PRO A 132 -0.57 -12.68 2.92
N ARG A 133 -0.58 -11.64 3.76
CA ARG A 133 -1.59 -11.48 4.82
C ARG A 133 -2.99 -11.37 4.26
N HIS A 134 -3.16 -10.54 3.24
CA HIS A 134 -4.44 -10.35 2.58
C HIS A 134 -4.95 -11.66 1.97
N ILE A 135 -4.10 -12.41 1.26
CA ILE A 135 -4.45 -13.72 0.70
C ILE A 135 -4.83 -14.71 1.79
N LEU A 136 -4.06 -14.80 2.89
CA LEU A 136 -4.38 -15.68 4.01
C LEU A 136 -5.74 -15.33 4.63
N ASN A 137 -6.03 -14.04 4.87
CA ASN A 137 -7.32 -13.58 5.37
C ASN A 137 -8.47 -13.96 4.42
N VAL A 138 -8.28 -13.80 3.11
CA VAL A 138 -9.27 -14.20 2.10
C VAL A 138 -9.47 -15.71 2.09
N ILE A 139 -8.41 -16.51 2.22
CA ILE A 139 -8.48 -17.97 2.29
C ILE A 139 -9.27 -18.41 3.53
N GLU A 140 -9.01 -17.81 4.69
CA GLU A 140 -9.73 -18.13 5.93
C GLU A 140 -11.23 -17.84 5.83
N VAL A 141 -11.58 -16.76 5.14
CA VAL A 141 -12.96 -16.29 5.01
C VAL A 141 -13.74 -17.05 3.93
N LEU A 142 -13.15 -17.23 2.75
CA LEU A 142 -13.83 -17.82 1.58
C LEU A 142 -13.61 -19.33 1.44
N LYS A 143 -12.59 -19.89 2.12
CA LYS A 143 -12.17 -21.30 2.00
C LYS A 143 -12.11 -21.77 0.53
N PRO A 144 -11.41 -21.04 -0.35
CA PRO A 144 -11.38 -21.36 -1.77
C PRO A 144 -10.62 -22.67 -2.01
N ASN A 145 -10.86 -23.28 -3.17
CA ASN A 145 -10.03 -24.39 -3.62
C ASN A 145 -8.61 -23.88 -3.91
N ILE A 146 -7.62 -24.37 -3.16
CA ILE A 146 -6.20 -23.99 -3.27
C ILE A 146 -5.68 -24.18 -4.70
N ARG A 147 -6.11 -25.24 -5.39
CA ARG A 147 -5.71 -25.51 -6.77
C ARG A 147 -6.17 -24.40 -7.71
N SER A 148 -7.42 -23.96 -7.57
CA SER A 148 -7.96 -22.85 -8.37
C SER A 148 -7.24 -21.54 -8.04
N LEU A 149 -6.98 -21.26 -6.76
CA LEU A 149 -6.23 -20.08 -6.35
C LEU A 149 -4.82 -20.03 -6.96
N LEU A 150 -4.10 -21.15 -6.94
CA LEU A 150 -2.77 -21.26 -7.56
C LEU A 150 -2.83 -21.10 -9.07
N ILE A 151 -3.80 -21.73 -9.75
CA ILE A 151 -3.97 -21.59 -11.20
C ILE A 151 -4.21 -20.12 -11.55
N TYR A 152 -5.18 -19.46 -10.92
CA TYR A 152 -5.44 -18.04 -11.20
C TYR A 152 -4.24 -17.16 -10.87
N GLY A 153 -3.60 -17.37 -9.72
CA GLY A 153 -2.41 -16.60 -9.32
C GLY A 153 -1.27 -16.72 -10.32
N ILE A 154 -0.94 -17.94 -10.75
CA ILE A 154 0.09 -18.19 -11.76
C ILE A 154 -0.30 -17.60 -13.12
N THR A 155 -1.55 -17.79 -13.56
CA THR A 155 -2.03 -17.26 -14.84
C THR A 155 -1.93 -15.74 -14.90
N PHE A 156 -2.41 -15.03 -13.87
CA PHE A 156 -2.34 -13.57 -13.83
C PHE A 156 -0.90 -13.05 -13.69
N THR A 157 -0.05 -13.77 -12.95
CA THR A 157 1.37 -13.41 -12.83
C THR A 157 2.09 -13.56 -14.18
N LEU A 158 1.92 -14.69 -14.87
CA LEU A 158 2.50 -14.92 -16.19
C LEU A 158 2.00 -13.92 -17.22
N LEU A 159 0.69 -13.64 -17.22
CA LEU A 159 0.11 -12.63 -18.09
C LEU A 159 0.73 -11.24 -17.86
N SER A 160 0.92 -10.87 -16.60
CA SER A 160 1.56 -9.59 -16.23
C SER A 160 3.01 -9.52 -16.72
N VAL A 161 3.78 -10.61 -16.55
CA VAL A 161 5.16 -10.70 -17.05
C VAL A 161 5.20 -10.59 -18.57
N VAL A 162 4.34 -11.29 -19.30
CA VAL A 162 4.26 -11.22 -20.76
C VAL A 162 3.94 -9.79 -21.22
N ILE A 163 2.98 -9.13 -20.59
CA ILE A 163 2.63 -7.73 -20.91
C ILE A 163 3.84 -6.81 -20.70
N ILE A 164 4.55 -6.96 -19.58
CA ILE A 164 5.75 -6.15 -19.28
C ILE A 164 6.85 -6.40 -20.32
N VAL A 165 7.15 -7.66 -20.64
CA VAL A 165 8.18 -8.02 -21.63
C VAL A 165 7.83 -7.46 -23.01
N VAL A 166 6.58 -7.63 -23.47
CA VAL A 166 6.12 -7.08 -24.74
C VAL A 166 6.21 -5.55 -24.76
N ALA A 167 5.85 -4.88 -23.66
CA ALA A 167 5.96 -3.43 -23.54
C ALA A 167 7.42 -2.95 -23.63
N VAL A 168 8.36 -3.67 -23.00
CA VAL A 168 9.80 -3.35 -23.05
C VAL A 168 10.39 -3.55 -24.44
N GLU A 169 10.11 -4.69 -25.08
CA GLU A 169 10.62 -5.03 -26.42
C GLU A 169 10.09 -4.09 -27.51
N SER A 170 8.89 -3.54 -27.32
CA SER A 170 8.24 -2.71 -28.35
C SER A 170 8.93 -1.36 -28.64
N GLN A 171 9.94 -0.93 -27.87
CA GLN A 171 10.69 0.35 -27.91
C GLN A 171 9.86 1.66 -27.97
N THR A 172 8.57 1.57 -28.24
CA THR A 172 7.60 2.64 -28.43
C THR A 172 7.03 3.13 -27.10
N ALA A 173 7.16 2.35 -26.02
CA ALA A 173 6.75 2.74 -24.67
C ALA A 173 7.88 3.33 -23.79
N ILE A 174 9.14 3.14 -24.18
CA ILE A 174 10.32 3.54 -23.37
C ILE A 174 10.72 5.01 -23.63
N GLN A 175 10.41 5.56 -24.82
CA GLN A 175 10.65 6.98 -25.12
C GLN A 175 9.71 7.95 -24.38
N SER A 176 8.74 7.46 -23.62
CA SER A 176 7.93 8.25 -22.69
C SER A 176 7.78 7.52 -21.35
N SER A 177 8.91 7.25 -20.71
CA SER A 177 9.00 6.64 -19.37
C SER A 177 8.06 7.28 -18.35
N THR A 178 7.81 8.58 -18.50
CA THR A 178 6.80 9.35 -17.75
C THR A 178 5.40 8.80 -17.97
N VAL A 179 4.87 8.84 -19.20
CA VAL A 179 3.49 8.45 -19.57
C VAL A 179 3.15 7.02 -19.14
N LEU A 180 4.06 6.06 -19.39
CA LEU A 180 3.87 4.67 -18.97
C LEU A 180 3.82 4.55 -17.45
N THR A 181 4.70 5.26 -16.74
CA THR A 181 4.72 5.27 -15.28
C THR A 181 3.46 5.93 -14.71
N GLN A 182 2.97 7.04 -15.31
CA GLN A 182 1.70 7.64 -14.91
C GLN A 182 0.56 6.65 -15.14
N ALA A 183 0.50 5.99 -16.29
CA ALA A 183 -0.55 5.03 -16.60
C ALA A 183 -0.56 3.81 -15.66
N ILE A 184 0.62 3.30 -15.27
CA ILE A 184 0.74 2.22 -14.29
C ILE A 184 0.26 2.69 -12.92
N PHE A 185 0.72 3.85 -12.44
CA PHE A 185 0.34 4.35 -11.11
C PHE A 185 -1.13 4.79 -11.03
N ILE A 186 -1.65 5.46 -12.06
CA ILE A 186 -3.07 5.82 -12.18
C ILE A 186 -3.93 4.56 -12.35
N GLY A 187 -3.46 3.58 -13.12
CA GLY A 187 -4.11 2.27 -13.27
C GLY A 187 -4.17 1.53 -11.94
N LEU A 188 -3.06 1.49 -11.20
CA LEU A 188 -2.99 0.94 -9.84
C LEU A 188 -3.97 1.70 -8.93
N PHE A 189 -4.02 3.03 -8.93
CA PHE A 189 -5.01 3.78 -8.15
C PHE A 189 -6.46 3.40 -8.52
N CYS A 190 -6.77 3.36 -9.81
CA CYS A 190 -8.11 3.06 -10.31
C CYS A 190 -8.55 1.61 -10.03
N LEU A 191 -7.60 0.69 -9.84
CA LEU A 191 -7.87 -0.70 -9.46
C LEU A 191 -7.91 -0.88 -7.94
N THR A 192 -6.98 -0.28 -7.22
CA THR A 192 -6.79 -0.45 -5.78
C THR A 192 -7.91 0.18 -4.97
N VAL A 193 -8.40 1.37 -5.33
CA VAL A 193 -9.50 2.01 -4.58
C VAL A 193 -10.79 1.18 -4.65
N PRO A 194 -11.33 0.80 -5.83
CA PRO A 194 -12.49 -0.08 -5.90
C PRO A 194 -12.24 -1.44 -5.25
N HIS A 195 -11.05 -2.04 -5.42
CA HIS A 195 -10.69 -3.30 -4.78
C HIS A 195 -10.78 -3.21 -3.25
N MET A 196 -10.19 -2.18 -2.62
CA MET A 196 -10.24 -1.98 -1.18
C MET A 196 -11.68 -1.83 -0.66
N PHE A 197 -12.53 -1.07 -1.37
CA PHE A 197 -13.94 -0.94 -1.03
C PHE A 197 -14.70 -2.25 -1.14
N VAL A 198 -14.51 -2.97 -2.24
CA VAL A 198 -15.19 -4.25 -2.50
C VAL A 198 -14.80 -5.28 -1.44
N VAL A 199 -13.51 -5.43 -1.15
CA VAL A 199 -13.01 -6.38 -0.14
C VAL A 199 -13.55 -6.05 1.25
N ASN A 200 -13.51 -4.79 1.67
CA ASN A 200 -14.04 -4.40 2.99
C ASN A 200 -15.55 -4.62 3.08
N ARG A 201 -16.31 -4.26 2.04
CA ARG A 201 -17.75 -4.52 1.97
C ARG A 201 -18.07 -6.01 2.07
N PHE A 202 -17.30 -6.86 1.38
CA PHE A 202 -17.46 -8.32 1.45
C PHE A 202 -17.14 -8.87 2.84
N ARG A 203 -16.05 -8.40 3.47
CA ARG A 203 -15.68 -8.75 4.85
C ARG A 203 -16.81 -8.42 5.83
N ASP A 204 -17.31 -7.20 5.81
CA ASP A 204 -18.35 -6.74 6.73
C ASP A 204 -19.65 -7.53 6.55
N ASN A 205 -20.02 -7.82 5.30
CA ASN A 205 -21.20 -8.64 5.00
C ASN A 205 -21.08 -10.09 5.51
N LEU A 206 -19.88 -10.68 5.48
CA LEU A 206 -19.64 -12.04 5.96
C LEU A 206 -19.63 -12.11 7.49
N VAL A 207 -19.08 -11.09 8.17
CA VAL A 207 -19.13 -10.95 9.63
C VAL A 207 -20.58 -10.80 10.11
N ASN A 208 -21.35 -9.91 9.48
CA ASN A 208 -22.76 -9.69 9.83
C ASN A 208 -23.63 -10.96 9.64
N ARG A 209 -23.38 -11.74 8.57
CA ARG A 209 -24.07 -13.02 8.35
C ARG A 209 -23.74 -14.10 9.38
N LYS A 210 -22.53 -14.11 9.93
CA LYS A 210 -22.16 -15.03 11.04
C LYS A 210 -22.83 -14.60 12.35
N SER A 211 -22.86 -13.30 12.65
CA SER A 211 -23.51 -12.78 13.86
C SER A 211 -25.02 -13.07 13.88
N ALA A 212 -25.71 -12.90 12.74
CA ALA A 212 -27.15 -13.16 12.63
C ALA A 212 -27.53 -14.65 12.68
N LYS A 213 -26.57 -15.58 12.55
CA LYS A 213 -26.79 -17.03 12.71
C LYS A 213 -26.60 -17.51 14.15
N HIS A 214 -26.14 -16.65 15.06
CA HIS A 214 -25.85 -16.99 16.46
C HIS A 214 -26.65 -16.14 17.46
N SER A 215 -27.61 -15.34 16.97
CA SER A 215 -28.64 -14.63 17.72
C SER A 215 -29.99 -15.31 17.52
#